data_AF-A0A662R7M8-F1
#
_entry.id   AF-A0A662R7M8-F1
#
_cell.length_a   1.000
_cell.length_b   1.000
_cell.length_c   1.000
_cell.angle_alpha   90.00
_cell.angle_beta   90.00
_cell.angle_gamma   90.00
#
_symmetry.space_group_name_H-M   'P 1'
#
loop_
_entity.id
_entity.type
_entity.pdbx_description
1 polymer ?
#
loop_
_entity_poly.entity_id
_entity_poly.type
_entity_poly.pdbx_seq_one_letter_code
_entity_poly.pdbx_strand_id
1 'polypeptide(L)'
;MQKGRVLNKVGDWELVKGHGDKIDLVVWDAVGPCDVDICPCASSCVYASSAPEKCTVQVTYLQHVLDMVLATFPAVSDKDMFMVGMHIIPLYKVLCRLLMVESGLDRYTYTSNAGTPGIHPVLREIRNTITAIRGEWRELDIASSPPHPSLPNALSGMGYYEAMEKGALKMKSAKPSKKSSVNRYGRKKLGKRKREELDSVDKKRERESAKWRGKKPERGKIAAAPGRSS
;
A
#
# COMPACT_ATOMS: atom_id res chain seq x y z
N MET A 1 -19.68 1.06 -18.18
CA MET A 1 -19.83 1.36 -16.74
C MET A 1 -20.20 2.83 -16.60
N GLN A 2 -21.37 3.13 -16.05
CA GLN A 2 -21.74 4.50 -15.68
C GLN A 2 -20.83 4.94 -14.51
N LYS A 3 -20.41 6.21 -14.49
CA LYS A 3 -19.67 6.77 -13.35
C LYS A 3 -20.58 6.72 -12.12
N GLY A 4 -20.24 5.88 -11.14
CA GLY A 4 -20.97 5.78 -9.88
C GLY A 4 -20.98 7.13 -9.15
N ARG A 5 -22.06 7.42 -8.42
CA ARG A 5 -22.16 8.60 -7.58
C ARG A 5 -21.46 8.29 -6.25
N VAL A 6 -20.50 9.12 -5.84
CA VAL A 6 -19.92 9.05 -4.49
C VAL A 6 -21.03 9.36 -3.51
N LEU A 7 -21.34 8.42 -2.62
CA LEU A 7 -22.50 8.53 -1.72
C LEU A 7 -22.14 9.18 -0.41
N ASN A 8 -21.02 8.77 0.18
CA ASN A 8 -20.54 9.27 1.47
C ASN A 8 -19.01 9.19 1.52
N LYS A 9 -18.39 10.23 2.11
CA LYS A 9 -16.98 10.19 2.52
C LYS A 9 -16.93 9.99 4.03
N VAL A 10 -16.19 8.99 4.48
CA VAL A 10 -15.94 8.74 5.90
C VAL A 10 -14.43 8.81 6.10
N GLY A 11 -13.90 9.99 6.45
CA GLY A 11 -12.46 10.25 6.45
C GLY A 11 -11.84 10.08 5.05
N ASP A 12 -10.78 9.29 4.95
CA ASP A 12 -10.08 8.95 3.68
C ASP A 12 -10.83 7.92 2.81
N TRP A 13 -12.03 7.51 3.20
CA TRP A 13 -12.77 6.44 2.52
C TRP A 13 -13.81 7.02 1.59
N GLU A 14 -13.85 6.48 0.38
CA GLU A 14 -14.88 6.79 -0.60
C GLU A 14 -15.77 5.57 -0.80
N LEU A 15 -17.05 5.73 -0.46
CA LEU A 15 -18.08 4.75 -0.76
C LEU A 15 -18.75 5.14 -2.07
N VAL A 16 -18.56 4.32 -3.10
CA VAL A 16 -19.18 4.53 -4.40
C VAL A 16 -20.22 3.44 -4.62
N LYS A 17 -21.49 3.85 -4.79
CA LYS A 17 -22.55 2.93 -5.20
C LYS A 17 -22.67 2.97 -6.71
N GLY A 18 -22.46 1.82 -7.33
CA GLY A 18 -22.81 1.57 -8.72
C GLY A 18 -24.17 0.89 -8.79
N HIS A 19 -24.98 1.25 -9.79
CA HIS A 19 -26.10 0.41 -10.21
C HIS A 19 -25.62 -0.45 -11.38
N GLY A 20 -25.56 -1.76 -11.18
CA GLY A 20 -25.58 -2.72 -12.27
C GLY A 20 -27.04 -3.03 -12.65
N ASP A 21 -27.25 -3.67 -13.80
CA ASP A 21 -28.60 -3.93 -14.33
C ASP A 21 -29.54 -4.71 -13.38
N LYS A 22 -28.99 -5.38 -12.34
CA LYS A 22 -29.75 -6.12 -11.31
C LYS A 22 -29.16 -6.13 -9.90
N ILE A 23 -28.01 -5.50 -9.66
CA ILE A 23 -27.31 -5.59 -8.37
C ILE A 23 -26.74 -4.23 -8.00
N ASP A 24 -27.01 -3.80 -6.76
CA ASP A 24 -26.36 -2.68 -6.14
C ASP A 24 -24.91 -3.05 -5.78
N LEU A 25 -23.95 -2.44 -6.45
CA LEU A 25 -22.53 -2.63 -6.16
C LEU A 25 -22.07 -1.55 -5.20
N VAL A 26 -21.60 -1.95 -4.03
CA VAL A 26 -20.90 -1.07 -3.09
C VAL A 26 -19.40 -1.31 -3.27
N VAL A 27 -18.69 -0.28 -3.74
CA VAL A 27 -17.24 -0.32 -3.87
C VAL A 27 -16.62 0.48 -2.73
N TRP A 28 -15.75 -0.18 -1.96
CA TRP A 28 -14.93 0.46 -0.94
C TRP A 28 -13.58 0.85 -1.53
N ASP A 29 -13.30 2.15 -1.63
CA ASP A 29 -11.94 2.59 -1.89
C ASP A 29 -11.15 2.68 -0.58
N ALA A 30 -10.59 1.54 -0.16
CA ALA A 30 -9.84 1.45 1.08
C ALA A 30 -8.44 2.07 0.97
N VAL A 31 -7.87 2.23 -0.23
CA VAL A 31 -6.46 2.63 -0.39
C VAL A 31 -6.36 4.04 -0.94
N GLY A 32 -5.77 4.92 -0.12
CA GLY A 32 -5.49 6.28 -0.52
C GLY A 32 -4.32 6.41 -1.50
N PRO A 33 -4.09 7.63 -2.01
CA PRO A 33 -2.95 7.92 -2.87
C PRO A 33 -1.62 7.62 -2.17
N CYS A 34 -0.61 7.30 -2.97
CA CYS A 34 0.74 7.08 -2.46
C CYS A 34 1.41 8.44 -2.22
N ASP A 35 1.30 8.94 -1.00
CA ASP A 35 1.92 10.21 -0.61
C ASP A 35 3.32 9.97 -0.01
N VAL A 36 4.33 10.46 -0.74
CA VAL A 36 5.75 10.35 -0.40
C VAL A 36 6.07 11.22 0.82
N ASP A 37 5.35 12.33 1.01
CA ASP A 37 5.59 13.27 2.09
C ASP A 37 5.02 12.77 3.42
N ILE A 38 4.02 11.86 3.36
CA ILE A 38 3.33 11.30 4.53
C ILE A 38 3.88 9.93 4.93
N CYS A 39 4.36 9.08 4.00
CA CYS A 39 4.92 7.75 4.32
C CYS A 39 6.33 7.87 4.90
N PRO A 40 6.56 7.48 6.17
CA PRO A 40 7.90 7.49 6.78
C PRO A 40 8.90 6.60 6.05
N CYS A 41 8.35 5.60 5.36
CA CYS A 41 9.00 4.61 4.54
C CYS A 41 9.37 5.07 3.12
N ALA A 42 9.04 6.31 2.72
CA ALA A 42 9.04 6.68 1.31
C ALA A 42 10.42 6.63 0.65
N SER A 43 11.47 6.97 1.40
CA SER A 43 12.86 6.96 0.91
C SER A 43 13.42 5.57 0.62
N SER A 44 12.93 4.54 1.32
CA SER A 44 13.36 3.14 1.18
C SER A 44 12.33 2.27 0.44
N CYS A 45 11.16 2.81 0.13
CA CYS A 45 10.07 2.09 -0.51
C CYS A 45 10.36 1.80 -1.99
N VAL A 46 10.50 0.52 -2.34
CA VAL A 46 10.73 0.05 -3.72
C VAL A 46 9.56 0.42 -4.65
N TYR A 47 8.36 0.61 -4.10
CA TYR A 47 7.14 0.89 -4.85
C TYR A 47 6.84 2.39 -5.05
N ALA A 48 7.64 3.29 -4.46
CA ALA A 48 7.38 4.74 -4.52
C ALA A 48 7.38 5.28 -5.96
N SER A 49 8.15 4.65 -6.86
CA SER A 49 8.27 5.09 -8.26
C SER A 49 7.17 4.55 -9.20
N SER A 50 6.43 3.52 -8.78
CA SER A 50 5.58 2.74 -9.69
C SER A 50 4.10 3.12 -9.71
N ALA A 51 3.58 3.82 -8.71
CA ALA A 51 2.14 4.09 -8.63
C ALA A 51 1.83 5.45 -8.00
N PRO A 52 1.54 6.51 -8.80
CA PRO A 52 1.14 7.80 -8.25
C PRO A 52 -0.29 7.79 -7.67
N GLU A 53 -1.17 6.89 -8.15
CA GLU A 53 -2.59 6.95 -7.80
C GLU A 53 -2.95 6.21 -6.50
N LYS A 54 -2.30 5.09 -6.18
CA LYS A 54 -2.59 4.27 -4.98
C LYS A 54 -1.33 3.66 -4.39
N CYS A 55 -1.27 3.56 -3.07
CA CYS A 55 -0.16 2.91 -2.37
C CYS A 55 -0.14 1.39 -2.65
N THR A 56 0.83 0.91 -3.42
CA THR A 56 0.95 -0.52 -3.80
C THR A 56 1.05 -1.45 -2.59
N VAL A 57 1.78 -1.05 -1.55
CA VAL A 57 1.91 -1.84 -0.31
C VAL A 57 0.54 -2.06 0.35
N GLN A 58 -0.26 -1.01 0.46
CA GLN A 58 -1.60 -1.12 1.05
C GLN A 58 -2.55 -1.93 0.16
N VAL A 59 -2.49 -1.77 -1.17
CA VAL A 59 -3.28 -2.59 -2.10
C VAL A 59 -2.97 -4.06 -1.92
N THR A 60 -1.70 -4.45 -1.98
CA THR A 60 -1.29 -5.86 -1.85
C THR A 60 -1.66 -6.42 -0.48
N TYR A 61 -1.44 -5.64 0.59
CA TYR A 61 -1.79 -6.06 1.94
C TYR A 61 -3.30 -6.31 2.10
N LEU A 62 -4.13 -5.35 1.70
CA LEU A 62 -5.59 -5.48 1.82
C LEU A 62 -6.18 -6.52 0.87
N GLN A 63 -5.58 -6.71 -0.32
CA GLN A 63 -5.96 -7.80 -1.23
C GLN A 63 -5.78 -9.15 -0.53
N HIS A 64 -4.64 -9.40 0.13
CA HIS A 64 -4.41 -10.64 0.85
C HIS A 64 -5.34 -10.83 2.04
N VAL A 65 -5.68 -9.76 2.75
CA VAL A 65 -6.69 -9.82 3.82
C VAL A 65 -8.05 -10.22 3.25
N LEU A 66 -8.47 -9.62 2.13
CA LEU A 66 -9.73 -9.96 1.48
C LEU A 66 -9.74 -11.40 0.98
N ASP A 67 -8.66 -11.85 0.34
CA ASP A 67 -8.51 -13.23 -0.13
C ASP A 67 -8.63 -14.22 1.06
N MET A 68 -8.00 -13.90 2.19
CA MET A 68 -8.10 -14.69 3.43
C MET A 68 -9.54 -14.71 3.96
N VAL A 69 -10.24 -13.58 4.00
CA VAL A 69 -11.64 -13.51 4.45
C VAL A 69 -12.54 -14.38 3.55
N LEU A 70 -12.41 -14.25 2.23
CA LEU A 70 -13.18 -15.03 1.26
C LEU A 70 -12.87 -16.53 1.33
N ALA A 71 -11.63 -16.90 1.68
CA ALA A 71 -11.24 -18.29 1.87
C ALA A 71 -11.79 -18.88 3.19
N THR A 72 -11.86 -18.08 4.25
CA THR A 72 -12.41 -18.50 5.55
C THR A 72 -13.93 -18.69 5.48
N PHE A 73 -14.63 -17.88 4.71
CA PHE A 73 -16.08 -17.90 4.61
C PHE A 73 -16.53 -18.20 3.17
N PRO A 74 -16.67 -19.47 2.77
CA PRO A 74 -17.11 -19.82 1.42
C PRO A 74 -18.57 -19.40 1.14
N ALA A 75 -19.38 -19.22 2.19
CA ALA A 75 -20.73 -18.68 2.11
C ALA A 75 -20.87 -17.52 3.11
N VAL A 76 -20.64 -16.29 2.63
CA VAL A 76 -20.78 -15.06 3.42
C VAL A 76 -22.19 -14.52 3.22
N SER A 77 -22.92 -14.23 4.31
CA SER A 77 -24.19 -13.50 4.18
C SER A 77 -23.94 -12.03 3.79
N ASP A 78 -24.90 -11.36 3.16
CA ASP A 78 -24.76 -9.94 2.81
C ASP A 78 -24.44 -9.07 4.04
N LYS A 79 -25.00 -9.44 5.20
CA LYS A 79 -24.73 -8.78 6.48
C LYS A 79 -23.26 -8.95 6.89
N ASP A 80 -22.73 -10.16 6.81
CA ASP A 80 -21.34 -10.43 7.20
C ASP A 80 -20.37 -9.77 6.22
N MET A 81 -20.68 -9.77 4.92
CA MET A 81 -19.89 -9.08 3.91
C MET A 81 -19.86 -7.56 4.16
N PHE A 82 -21.01 -7.00 4.56
CA PHE A 82 -21.09 -5.60 4.95
C PHE A 82 -20.25 -5.29 6.19
N MET A 83 -20.31 -6.14 7.23
CA MET A 83 -19.48 -6.00 8.44
C MET A 83 -17.99 -6.12 8.12
N VAL A 84 -17.60 -7.08 7.27
CA VAL A 84 -16.23 -7.21 6.79
C VAL A 84 -15.75 -5.91 6.14
N GLY A 85 -16.52 -5.37 5.20
CA GLY A 85 -16.13 -4.16 4.49
C GLY A 85 -16.11 -2.89 5.34
N MET A 86 -17.02 -2.79 6.32
CA MET A 86 -17.17 -1.59 7.13
C MET A 86 -16.34 -1.59 8.42
N HIS A 87 -15.98 -2.75 8.97
CA HIS A 87 -15.28 -2.85 10.25
C HIS A 87 -13.90 -3.47 10.07
N ILE A 88 -13.84 -4.69 9.52
CA ILE A 88 -12.59 -5.45 9.38
C ILE A 88 -11.61 -4.75 8.43
N ILE A 89 -12.02 -4.46 7.20
CA ILE A 89 -11.13 -3.89 6.19
C ILE A 89 -10.55 -2.55 6.66
N PRO A 90 -11.31 -1.66 7.32
CA PRO A 90 -10.76 -0.47 7.94
C PRO A 90 -9.71 -0.70 9.02
N LEU A 91 -9.93 -1.65 9.93
CA LEU A 91 -8.94 -1.97 10.95
C LEU A 91 -7.65 -2.51 10.34
N TYR A 92 -7.74 -3.36 9.30
CA TYR A 92 -6.55 -3.84 8.58
C TYR A 92 -5.83 -2.72 7.82
N LYS A 93 -6.55 -1.73 7.28
CA LYS A 93 -5.92 -0.53 6.69
C LYS A 93 -5.13 0.25 7.74
N VAL A 94 -5.73 0.47 8.91
CA VAL A 94 -5.05 1.15 10.03
C VAL A 94 -3.82 0.35 10.47
N LEU A 95 -3.94 -0.97 10.61
CA LEU A 95 -2.83 -1.84 10.94
C LEU A 95 -1.71 -1.76 9.90
N CYS A 96 -2.03 -1.80 8.61
CA CYS A 96 -1.06 -1.65 7.53
C CYS A 96 -0.31 -0.31 7.63
N ARG A 97 -1.02 0.80 7.85
CA ARG A 97 -0.41 2.13 8.06
C ARG A 97 0.51 2.15 9.28
N LEU A 98 0.09 1.57 10.40
CA LEU A 98 0.92 1.50 11.61
C LEU A 98 2.18 0.66 11.40
N LEU A 99 2.09 -0.46 10.67
CA LEU A 99 3.26 -1.28 10.32
C LEU A 99 4.21 -0.53 9.36
N MET A 100 3.68 0.26 8.43
CA MET A 100 4.50 1.13 7.58
C MET A 100 5.24 2.19 8.43
N VAL A 101 4.57 2.79 9.41
CA VAL A 101 5.21 3.75 10.33
C VAL A 101 6.27 3.07 11.18
N GLU A 102 5.97 1.90 11.73
CA GLU A 102 6.90 1.10 12.54
C GLU A 102 8.17 0.75 11.78
N SER A 103 8.05 0.39 10.49
CA SER A 103 9.20 0.10 9.63
C SER A 103 10.12 1.30 9.38
N GLY A 104 9.63 2.52 9.62
CA GLY A 104 10.41 3.75 9.51
C GLY A 104 10.98 4.25 10.84
N LEU A 105 10.79 3.53 11.95
CA LEU A 105 11.32 3.94 13.25
C LEU A 105 12.79 3.55 13.41
N ASP A 106 13.63 4.51 13.77
CA ASP A 106 15.04 4.23 14.11
C ASP A 106 15.18 3.53 15.48
N ARG A 107 14.26 3.79 16.42
CA ARG A 107 14.30 3.27 17.79
C ARG A 107 12.91 2.91 18.30
N TYR A 108 12.82 1.76 18.97
CA TYR A 108 11.59 1.26 19.60
C TYR A 108 11.32 1.82 21.00
N THR A 109 12.29 2.52 21.58
CA THR A 109 12.18 3.15 22.88
C THR A 109 12.24 4.66 22.74
N TYR A 110 11.51 5.36 23.59
CA TYR A 110 11.61 6.80 23.74
C TYR A 110 11.92 7.12 25.20
N THR A 111 12.62 8.22 25.44
CA THR A 111 12.85 8.74 26.79
C THR A 111 11.83 9.84 27.02
N SER A 112 11.02 9.73 28.08
CA SER A 112 10.08 10.79 28.44
C SER A 112 10.82 12.04 28.92
N ASN A 113 10.12 13.17 29.02
CA ASN A 113 10.70 14.41 29.59
C ASN A 113 11.20 14.21 31.03
N ALA A 114 10.71 13.19 31.75
CA ALA A 114 11.14 12.83 33.09
C ALA A 114 12.36 11.88 33.12
N GLY A 115 12.93 11.53 31.96
CA GLY A 115 14.06 10.60 31.85
C GLY A 115 13.68 9.12 31.90
N THR A 116 12.40 8.78 32.10
CA THR A 116 11.95 7.38 32.14
C THR A 116 11.92 6.78 30.73
N PRO A 117 12.57 5.63 30.49
CA PRO A 117 12.46 4.92 29.22
C PRO A 117 11.06 4.32 29.05
N GLY A 118 10.46 4.51 27.89
CA GLY A 118 9.15 3.97 27.50
C GLY A 118 9.19 3.31 26.12
N ILE A 119 8.16 2.51 25.82
CA ILE A 119 8.00 1.85 24.50
C ILE A 119 7.33 2.82 23.54
N HIS A 120 7.82 2.91 22.30
CA HIS A 120 7.27 3.79 21.27
C HIS A 120 5.74 3.59 21.13
N PRO A 121 4.93 4.66 21.15
CA PRO A 121 3.46 4.57 21.18
C PRO A 121 2.86 3.80 20.00
N VAL A 122 3.50 3.84 18.83
CA VAL A 122 3.08 3.07 17.63
C VAL A 122 2.95 1.58 17.93
N LEU A 123 3.85 1.00 18.74
CA LEU A 123 3.79 -0.43 19.09
C LEU A 123 2.57 -0.74 19.97
N ARG A 124 2.16 0.21 20.82
CA ARG A 124 0.93 0.09 21.61
C ARG A 124 -0.30 0.13 20.70
N GLU A 125 -0.34 1.06 19.75
CA GLU A 125 -1.44 1.16 18.79
C GLU A 125 -1.57 -0.06 17.89
N ILE A 126 -0.44 -0.66 17.45
CA ILE A 126 -0.45 -1.93 16.71
C ILE A 126 -1.12 -3.03 17.53
N ARG A 127 -0.75 -3.19 18.81
CA ARG A 127 -1.34 -4.21 19.70
C ARG A 127 -2.83 -3.96 19.94
N ASN A 128 -3.23 -2.71 20.14
CA ASN A 128 -4.64 -2.34 20.30
C ASN A 128 -5.43 -2.67 19.03
N THR A 129 -4.91 -2.33 17.85
CA THR A 129 -5.54 -2.61 16.56
C THR A 129 -5.68 -4.11 16.30
N ILE A 130 -4.65 -4.90 16.59
CA ILE A 130 -4.73 -6.37 16.51
C ILE A 130 -5.79 -6.93 17.46
N THR A 131 -5.91 -6.37 18.67
CA THR A 131 -6.93 -6.79 19.64
C THR A 131 -8.34 -6.45 19.16
N ALA A 132 -8.53 -5.27 18.57
CA ALA A 132 -9.79 -4.88 17.95
C ALA A 132 -10.17 -5.79 16.78
N ILE A 133 -9.21 -6.09 15.88
CA ILE A 133 -9.40 -7.04 14.78
C ILE A 133 -9.84 -8.40 15.33
N ARG A 134 -9.20 -8.92 16.37
CA ARG A 134 -9.62 -10.16 17.03
C ARG A 134 -11.00 -10.08 17.69
N GLY A 135 -11.45 -8.90 18.09
CA GLY A 135 -12.82 -8.64 18.54
C GLY A 135 -13.81 -8.83 17.40
N GLU A 136 -13.63 -8.06 16.32
CA GLU A 136 -14.50 -8.12 15.13
C GLU A 136 -14.53 -9.51 14.51
N TRP A 137 -13.39 -10.21 14.45
CA TRP A 137 -13.35 -11.60 13.98
C TRP A 137 -14.19 -12.51 14.85
N ARG A 138 -14.16 -12.37 16.18
CA ARG A 138 -15.00 -13.18 17.09
C ARG A 138 -16.48 -12.85 16.97
N GLU A 139 -16.82 -11.61 16.63
CA GLU A 139 -18.22 -11.21 16.39
C GLU A 139 -18.74 -11.72 15.05
N LEU A 140 -17.88 -11.81 14.04
CA LEU A 140 -18.16 -12.44 12.75
C LEU A 140 -18.10 -13.96 12.78
N ASP A 141 -17.37 -14.53 13.75
CA ASP A 141 -17.31 -15.97 14.00
C ASP A 141 -18.61 -16.41 14.67
N ILE A 142 -19.66 -16.42 13.84
CA ILE A 142 -20.90 -17.19 14.00
C ILE A 142 -20.52 -18.51 14.64
N ALA A 143 -20.92 -18.69 15.90
CA ALA A 143 -20.41 -19.67 16.86
C ALA A 143 -20.61 -21.18 16.53
N SER A 144 -20.65 -21.60 15.26
CA SER A 144 -21.07 -22.96 14.90
C SER A 144 -20.78 -23.42 13.46
N SER A 145 -19.84 -22.83 12.71
CA SER A 145 -19.42 -23.52 11.47
C SER A 145 -18.54 -24.72 11.83
N PRO A 146 -18.89 -25.97 11.43
CA PRO A 146 -18.03 -27.12 11.65
C PRO A 146 -16.65 -26.88 11.00
N PRO A 147 -15.58 -27.49 11.54
CA PRO A 147 -14.22 -27.31 11.04
C PRO A 147 -14.17 -27.70 9.57
N HIS A 148 -14.04 -26.71 8.69
CA HIS A 148 -13.78 -26.97 7.29
C HIS A 148 -12.42 -27.70 7.19
N PRO A 149 -12.31 -28.75 6.36
CA PRO A 149 -11.10 -29.55 6.24
C PRO A 149 -9.93 -28.64 5.82
N SER A 150 -9.02 -28.43 6.76
CA SER A 150 -7.71 -27.79 6.60
C SER A 150 -7.67 -26.60 5.65
N LEU A 151 -7.71 -25.39 6.23
CA LEU A 151 -7.03 -24.24 5.61
C LEU A 151 -5.67 -24.73 5.07
N PRO A 152 -5.34 -24.51 3.78
CA PRO A 152 -4.02 -24.83 3.29
C PRO A 152 -3.00 -24.14 4.20
N ASN A 153 -1.95 -24.87 4.58
CA ASN A 153 -0.83 -24.47 5.44
C ASN A 153 -0.04 -23.23 4.92
N ALA A 154 -0.66 -22.30 4.19
CA ALA A 154 -0.09 -21.07 3.69
C ALA A 154 0.40 -20.12 4.81
N LEU A 155 -0.10 -20.27 6.04
CA LEU A 155 0.44 -19.61 7.23
C LEU A 155 1.50 -20.44 7.99
N SER A 156 1.71 -21.70 7.60
CA SER A 156 2.54 -22.67 8.35
C SER A 156 3.88 -23.01 7.68
N GLY A 157 4.24 -22.40 6.54
CA GLY A 157 5.47 -22.80 5.83
C GLY A 157 6.29 -21.71 5.16
N MET A 158 5.76 -20.50 4.99
CA MET A 158 6.53 -19.33 4.57
C MET A 158 5.90 -18.11 5.22
N GLY A 159 6.65 -17.47 6.12
CA GLY A 159 6.18 -16.22 6.71
C GLY A 159 5.86 -15.21 5.61
N TYR A 160 4.82 -14.38 5.81
CA TYR A 160 4.47 -13.28 4.90
C TYR A 160 5.70 -12.46 4.44
N TYR A 161 6.65 -12.24 5.34
CA TYR A 161 7.94 -11.60 5.06
C TYR A 161 8.82 -12.38 4.08
N GLU A 162 8.86 -13.71 4.17
CA GLU A 162 9.62 -14.59 3.28
C GLU A 162 9.02 -14.61 1.87
N ALA A 163 7.68 -14.52 1.76
CA ALA A 163 7.00 -14.37 0.48
C ALA A 163 7.29 -13.00 -0.17
N MET A 164 7.30 -11.91 0.61
CA MET A 164 7.72 -10.59 0.13
C MET A 164 9.19 -10.57 -0.28
N GLU A 165 10.07 -11.22 0.48
CA GLU A 165 11.50 -11.31 0.18
C GLU A 165 11.76 -12.10 -1.11
N LYS A 166 11.07 -13.23 -1.31
CA LYS A 166 11.11 -13.99 -2.58
C LYS A 166 10.55 -13.19 -3.75
N GLY A 167 9.50 -12.38 -3.53
CA GLY A 167 8.97 -11.44 -4.52
C GLY A 167 10.00 -10.36 -4.91
N ALA A 168 10.67 -9.77 -3.92
CA ALA A 168 11.72 -8.76 -4.14
C ALA A 168 12.95 -9.35 -4.86
N LEU A 169 13.35 -10.58 -4.52
CA LEU A 169 14.45 -11.28 -5.19
C LEU A 169 14.12 -11.64 -6.64
N LYS A 170 12.86 -12.00 -6.94
CA LYS A 170 12.38 -12.19 -8.32
C LYS A 170 12.43 -10.88 -9.12
N MET A 171 12.10 -9.74 -8.50
CA MET A 171 12.21 -8.43 -9.16
C MET A 171 13.66 -8.00 -9.40
N LYS A 172 14.59 -8.33 -8.48
CA LYS A 172 16.02 -8.05 -8.64
C LYS A 172 16.71 -8.97 -9.67
N SER A 173 16.25 -10.21 -9.81
CA SER A 173 16.80 -11.18 -10.77
C SER A 173 16.17 -11.10 -12.17
N ALA A 174 15.02 -10.44 -12.30
CA ALA A 174 14.47 -10.07 -13.58
C ALA A 174 15.39 -9.02 -14.24
N LYS A 175 16.34 -9.50 -15.06
CA LYS A 175 17.04 -8.65 -16.03
C LYS A 175 15.99 -7.82 -16.75
N PRO A 176 16.14 -6.48 -16.88
CA PRO A 176 15.17 -5.66 -17.57
C PRO A 176 15.01 -6.24 -18.97
N SER A 177 13.88 -6.92 -19.19
CA SER A 177 13.51 -7.39 -20.49
C SER A 177 13.51 -6.17 -21.39
N LYS A 178 14.38 -6.14 -22.41
CA LYS A 178 14.40 -5.13 -23.48
C LYS A 178 13.08 -5.07 -24.29
N LYS A 179 12.04 -5.76 -23.81
CA LYS A 179 10.67 -5.66 -24.25
C LYS A 179 9.80 -5.28 -23.05
N SER A 180 9.98 -4.08 -22.48
CA SER A 180 8.84 -3.42 -21.86
C SER A 180 7.91 -3.03 -23.00
N SER A 181 7.04 -3.96 -23.38
CA SER A 181 5.86 -3.63 -24.17
C SER A 181 4.95 -2.82 -23.25
N VAL A 182 5.30 -1.54 -23.07
CA VAL A 182 4.36 -0.52 -22.62
C VAL A 182 3.08 -0.72 -23.40
N ASN A 183 1.98 -0.91 -22.67
CA ASN A 183 0.60 -1.06 -23.12
C ASN A 183 0.34 -0.50 -24.53
N ARG A 184 0.59 -1.32 -25.56
CA ARG A 184 0.33 -0.97 -26.97
C ARG A 184 -1.16 -1.05 -27.29
N TYR A 185 -1.96 -1.61 -26.38
CA TYR A 185 -3.42 -1.72 -26.51
C TYR A 185 -4.19 -0.42 -26.25
N GLY A 186 -3.61 0.57 -25.55
CA GLY A 186 -4.24 1.89 -25.36
C GLY A 186 -3.98 2.90 -26.48
N ARG A 187 -2.92 2.71 -27.28
CA ARG A 187 -2.44 3.70 -28.26
C ARG A 187 -3.08 3.60 -29.65
N LYS A 188 -3.94 2.60 -29.90
CA LYS A 188 -4.63 2.41 -31.20
C LYS A 188 -5.93 3.20 -31.34
N LYS A 189 -6.51 3.72 -30.25
CA LYS A 189 -7.74 4.55 -30.27
C LYS A 189 -7.50 6.05 -30.10
N LEU A 190 -6.26 6.49 -29.96
CA LEU A 190 -5.93 7.92 -29.88
C LEU A 190 -5.81 8.49 -31.30
N GLY A 191 -6.63 9.51 -31.60
CA GLY A 191 -6.53 10.26 -32.86
C GLY A 191 -5.13 10.83 -33.08
N LYS A 192 -4.72 10.97 -34.35
CA LYS A 192 -3.37 11.35 -34.80
C LYS A 192 -2.75 12.51 -34.00
N ARG A 193 -3.55 13.54 -33.71
CA ARG A 193 -3.15 14.75 -32.97
C ARG A 193 -2.67 14.46 -31.54
N LYS A 194 -3.36 13.58 -30.82
CA LYS A 194 -3.00 13.22 -29.42
C LYS A 194 -1.79 12.29 -29.35
N ARG A 195 -1.49 11.59 -30.45
CA ARG A 195 -0.28 10.77 -30.58
C ARG A 195 0.96 11.64 -30.76
N GLU A 196 0.86 12.65 -31.63
CA GLU A 196 1.93 13.64 -31.87
C GLU A 196 2.23 14.47 -30.62
N GLU A 197 1.20 14.83 -29.83
CA GLU A 197 1.36 15.54 -28.55
C GLU A 197 2.16 14.71 -27.53
N LEU A 198 1.81 13.44 -27.34
CA LEU A 198 2.54 12.55 -26.42
C LEU A 198 4.00 12.33 -26.86
N ASP A 199 4.24 12.13 -28.16
CA ASP A 199 5.59 11.97 -28.69
C ASP A 199 6.44 13.26 -28.53
N SER A 200 5.81 14.43 -28.51
CA SER A 200 6.49 15.72 -28.25
C SER A 200 6.90 15.88 -26.77
N VAL A 201 6.07 15.40 -25.84
CA VAL A 201 6.33 15.45 -24.40
C VAL A 201 7.49 14.52 -24.03
N ASP A 202 7.51 13.30 -24.58
CA ASP A 202 8.58 12.34 -24.34
C ASP A 202 9.94 12.88 -24.83
N LYS A 203 10.00 13.48 -26.03
CA LYS A 203 11.21 14.13 -26.54
C LYS A 203 11.68 15.30 -25.67
N LYS A 204 10.76 16.08 -25.09
CA LYS A 204 11.11 17.18 -24.17
C LYS A 204 11.74 16.63 -22.89
N ARG A 205 11.17 15.55 -22.33
CA ARG A 205 11.67 14.89 -21.12
C ARG A 205 13.04 14.26 -21.31
N GLU A 206 13.32 13.67 -22.47
CA GLU A 206 14.66 13.17 -22.81
C GLU A 206 15.71 14.29 -22.89
N ARG A 207 15.38 15.43 -23.51
CA ARG A 207 16.27 16.60 -23.59
C ARG A 207 16.57 17.19 -22.21
N GLU A 208 15.57 17.30 -21.34
CA GLU A 208 15.76 17.76 -19.96
C GLU A 208 16.62 16.78 -19.17
N SER A 209 16.37 15.47 -19.29
CA SER A 209 17.16 14.43 -18.62
C SER A 209 18.63 14.45 -19.08
N ALA A 210 18.90 14.71 -20.36
CA ALA A 210 20.26 14.86 -20.87
C ALA A 210 20.97 16.11 -20.30
N LYS A 211 20.24 17.21 -20.09
CA LYS A 211 20.76 18.44 -19.48
C LYS A 211 21.26 18.23 -18.04
N TRP A 212 20.60 17.35 -17.28
CA TRP A 212 21.01 17.03 -15.92
C TRP A 212 22.22 16.08 -15.85
N ARG A 213 22.38 15.16 -16.81
CA ARG A 213 23.54 14.24 -16.84
C ARG A 213 24.87 14.93 -17.13
N GLY A 214 24.86 16.13 -17.73
CA GLY A 214 26.06 16.89 -18.07
C GLY A 214 26.62 17.77 -16.94
N LYS A 215 25.84 18.07 -15.90
CA LYS A 215 26.32 18.86 -14.76
C LYS A 215 27.01 17.95 -13.75
N LYS A 216 28.33 17.78 -13.89
CA LYS A 216 29.16 17.28 -12.78
C LYS A 216 28.97 18.23 -11.58
N PRO A 217 28.64 17.73 -10.39
CA PRO A 217 28.65 18.56 -9.20
C PRO A 217 30.09 19.05 -8.99
N GLU A 218 30.29 20.37 -9.01
CA GLU A 218 31.54 20.96 -8.55
C GLU A 218 31.73 20.51 -7.11
N ARG A 219 32.83 19.79 -6.83
CA ARG A 219 33.22 19.42 -5.48
C ARG A 219 33.54 20.72 -4.74
N GLY A 220 32.53 21.23 -4.03
CA GLY A 220 32.71 22.32 -3.09
C GLY A 220 33.79 21.94 -2.08
N LYS A 221 34.84 22.77 -2.02
CA LYS A 221 35.91 22.65 -1.03
C LYS A 221 35.27 22.76 0.36
N ILE A 222 35.22 21.64 1.07
CA ILE A 222 34.81 21.63 2.48
C ILE A 222 35.94 22.31 3.25
N ALA A 223 35.67 23.52 3.74
CA ALA A 223 36.58 24.24 4.63
C ALA A 223 36.70 23.45 5.94
N ALA A 224 37.94 23.17 6.34
CA ALA A 224 38.25 22.50 7.59
C ALA A 224 37.75 23.34 8.79
N ALA A 225 36.95 22.73 9.65
CA ALA A 225 36.52 23.35 10.90
C ALA A 225 37.73 23.46 11.87
N PRO A 226 37.95 24.61 12.52
CA PRO A 226 39.00 24.76 13.51
C PRO A 226 38.68 23.95 14.77
N GLY A 227 39.67 23.19 15.24
CA GLY A 227 39.59 22.35 16.43
C GLY A 227 39.26 23.15 17.68
N ARG A 228 38.33 22.63 18.48
CA ARG A 228 38.08 23.09 19.85
C ARG A 228 39.08 22.42 20.77
N SER A 229 39.97 23.23 21.33
CA SER A 229 40.74 22.92 22.53
C SER A 229 39.92 23.22 23.78
N SER A 230 40.18 22.40 24.81
CA SER A 230 39.83 22.52 26.23
C SER A 230 38.54 21.82 26.68
#